data_AF-A0A3M1UE30-F1
#
_entry.id   AF-A0A3M1UE30-F1
#
_cell.length_a   1.000
_cell.length_b   1.000
_cell.length_c   1.000
_cell.angle_alpha   90.00
_cell.angle_beta   90.00
_cell.angle_gamma   90.00
#
_symmetry.space_group_name_H-M   'P 1'
#
loop_
_entity.id
_entity.type
_entity.pdbx_description
1 polymer ?
#
loop_
_entity_poly.entity_id
_entity_poly.type
_entity_poly.pdbx_seq_one_letter_code
_entity_poly.pdbx_strand_id
1 'polypeptide(L)'
;MTDRTSIETARGISGVEVSLGHALVVVSGLSEEAWGQRMLEALGALKDADHSIDFLKVSSSGFSFVVPESQASSARDALCAAGFDAVVKEGRAILIVRAPNIRDESGLVARIAQLVVRSGATIEQVGDMHSSVQVVVEAAKVERAASVLRDCIGMVEIL
;
A
#
# COMPACT_ATOMS: atom_id res chain seq x y z
N MET A 1 1.50 21.61 43.05
CA MET A 1 2.29 22.03 41.87
C MET A 1 2.80 20.75 41.21
N THR A 2 2.09 20.29 40.20
CA THR A 2 2.54 19.19 39.32
C THR A 2 1.88 19.45 37.99
N ASP A 3 2.54 20.32 37.24
CA ASP A 3 2.25 20.64 35.86
C ASP A 3 2.44 19.36 35.05
N ARG A 4 1.33 18.71 34.69
CA ARG A 4 1.33 17.60 33.75
C ARG A 4 1.44 18.24 32.37
N THR A 5 2.65 18.53 31.94
CA THR A 5 2.94 18.81 30.53
C THR A 5 2.30 17.71 29.70
N SER A 6 1.21 18.07 29.01
CA SER A 6 0.64 17.29 27.94
C SER A 6 1.77 16.98 26.95
N ILE A 7 2.12 15.69 26.82
CA ILE A 7 2.90 15.24 25.68
C ILE A 7 2.04 15.56 24.47
N GLU A 8 2.41 16.61 23.75
CA GLU A 8 1.74 16.99 22.52
C GLU A 8 1.99 15.86 21.52
N THR A 9 0.95 15.10 21.19
CA THR A 9 1.08 14.01 20.21
C THR A 9 1.46 14.64 18.87
N ALA A 10 2.60 14.24 18.31
CA ALA A 10 3.09 14.76 17.03
C ALA A 10 1.98 14.70 15.96
N ARG A 11 1.62 15.86 15.42
CA ARG A 11 0.59 16.02 14.37
C ARG A 11 1.18 15.93 12.99
N GLY A 12 0.33 15.63 12.01
CA GLY A 12 0.73 15.49 10.61
C GLY A 12 1.68 14.31 10.39
N ILE A 13 2.62 14.48 9.46
CA ILE A 13 3.61 13.47 9.11
C ILE A 13 4.73 13.50 10.15
N SER A 14 5.00 12.35 10.78
CA SER A 14 6.11 12.19 11.74
C SER A 14 7.29 11.40 11.20
N GLY A 15 7.14 10.74 10.05
CA GLY A 15 8.20 9.93 9.45
C GLY A 15 7.81 9.35 8.10
N VAL A 16 8.82 9.03 7.30
CA VAL A 16 8.66 8.46 5.95
C VAL A 16 9.71 7.38 5.73
N GLU A 17 9.24 6.16 5.50
CA GLU A 17 10.06 4.97 5.22
C GLU A 17 9.78 4.49 3.79
N VAL A 18 10.81 3.93 3.14
CA VAL A 18 10.72 3.34 1.80
C VAL A 18 11.08 1.86 1.89
N SER A 19 10.25 1.01 1.31
CA SER A 19 10.53 -0.41 1.14
C SER A 19 10.59 -0.74 -0.36
N LEU A 20 11.74 -1.22 -0.81
CA LEU A 20 12.03 -1.58 -2.20
C LEU A 20 11.94 -3.11 -2.40
N GLY A 21 12.00 -3.55 -3.66
CA GLY A 21 12.07 -4.97 -4.02
C GLY A 21 10.72 -5.69 -3.97
N HIS A 22 9.66 -4.97 -4.34
CA HIS A 22 8.29 -5.48 -4.34
C HIS A 22 7.72 -5.56 -5.75
N ALA A 23 6.75 -6.43 -5.93
CA ALA A 23 5.89 -6.47 -7.10
C ALA A 23 4.42 -6.39 -6.69
N LEU A 24 3.60 -5.80 -7.55
CA LEU A 24 2.15 -5.80 -7.40
C LEU A 24 1.56 -6.87 -8.32
N VAL A 25 0.85 -7.83 -7.74
CA VAL A 25 0.08 -8.81 -8.50
C VAL A 25 -1.37 -8.34 -8.57
N VAL A 26 -1.93 -8.31 -9.78
CA VAL A 26 -3.31 -7.90 -10.05
C VAL A 26 -4.05 -9.07 -10.66
N VAL A 27 -5.10 -9.52 -9.99
CA VAL A 27 -6.01 -10.56 -10.45
C VAL A 27 -7.30 -9.92 -10.91
N SER A 28 -7.75 -10.25 -12.12
CA SER A 28 -8.92 -9.64 -12.77
C SER A 28 -9.93 -10.70 -13.21
N GLY A 29 -11.11 -10.25 -13.64
CA GLY A 29 -12.12 -11.10 -14.28
C GLY A 29 -12.94 -11.93 -13.30
N LEU A 30 -13.03 -11.50 -12.05
CA LEU A 30 -13.92 -12.13 -11.07
C LEU A 30 -15.33 -11.56 -11.20
N SER A 31 -16.33 -12.44 -11.28
CA SER A 31 -17.75 -12.05 -11.25
C SER A 31 -18.27 -11.94 -9.82
N GLU A 32 -19.26 -11.08 -9.59
CA GLU A 32 -19.87 -10.90 -8.27
C GLU A 32 -20.56 -12.17 -7.76
N GLU A 33 -21.19 -12.94 -8.65
CA GLU A 33 -21.99 -14.13 -8.31
C GLU A 33 -21.16 -15.26 -7.66
N ALA A 34 -19.87 -15.37 -8.02
CA ALA A 34 -18.97 -16.41 -7.51
C ALA A 34 -17.82 -15.85 -6.65
N TRP A 35 -17.90 -14.57 -6.27
CA TRP A 35 -16.79 -13.83 -5.68
C TRP A 35 -16.14 -14.54 -4.48
N GLY A 36 -16.95 -14.93 -3.49
CA GLY A 36 -16.44 -15.52 -2.25
C GLY A 36 -15.72 -16.85 -2.48
N GLN A 37 -16.29 -17.72 -3.32
CA GLN A 37 -15.70 -19.02 -3.65
C GLN A 37 -14.40 -18.85 -4.46
N ARG A 38 -14.41 -17.96 -5.46
CA ARG A 38 -13.21 -17.67 -6.28
C ARG A 38 -12.10 -17.01 -5.48
N MET A 39 -12.43 -16.12 -4.54
CA MET A 39 -11.45 -15.56 -3.60
C MET A 39 -10.82 -16.65 -2.73
N LEU A 40 -11.63 -17.57 -2.19
CA LEU A 40 -11.14 -18.68 -1.38
C LEU A 40 -10.19 -19.59 -2.17
N GLU A 41 -10.53 -19.91 -3.42
CA GLU A 41 -9.69 -20.70 -4.33
C GLU A 41 -8.35 -20.00 -4.61
N ALA A 42 -8.38 -18.68 -4.88
CA ALA A 42 -7.16 -17.93 -5.15
C ALA A 42 -6.24 -17.85 -3.93
N LEU A 43 -6.79 -17.56 -2.74
CA LEU A 43 -6.04 -17.55 -1.49
C LEU A 43 -5.52 -18.96 -1.14
N GLY A 44 -6.30 -20.00 -1.44
CA GLY A 44 -5.90 -21.39 -1.30
C GLY A 44 -4.68 -21.72 -2.17
N ALA A 45 -4.70 -21.34 -3.45
CA ALA A 45 -3.58 -21.56 -4.38
C ALA A 45 -2.30 -20.86 -3.93
N LEU A 46 -2.39 -19.61 -3.44
CA LEU A 46 -1.25 -18.86 -2.92
C LEU A 46 -0.70 -19.50 -1.63
N LYS A 47 -1.58 -19.93 -0.72
CA LYS A 47 -1.21 -20.60 0.53
C LYS A 47 -0.55 -21.96 0.28
N ASP A 48 -1.09 -22.76 -0.64
CA ASP A 48 -0.52 -24.07 -0.99
C ASP A 48 0.84 -23.96 -1.70
N ALA A 49 1.11 -22.82 -2.34
CA ALA A 49 2.40 -22.47 -2.93
C ALA A 49 3.37 -21.74 -1.96
N ASP A 50 3.02 -21.64 -0.67
CA ASP A 50 3.83 -20.98 0.39
C ASP A 50 4.14 -19.50 0.10
N HIS A 51 3.22 -18.79 -0.54
CA HIS A 51 3.35 -17.35 -0.78
C HIS A 51 2.73 -16.53 0.36
N SER A 52 3.58 -15.73 0.99
CA SER A 52 3.13 -14.64 1.87
C SER A 52 2.73 -13.44 1.02
N ILE A 53 1.56 -12.86 1.32
CA ILE A 53 1.02 -11.69 0.62
C ILE A 53 0.81 -10.54 1.59
N ASP A 54 1.11 -9.33 1.12
CA ASP A 54 0.82 -8.09 1.83
C ASP A 54 -0.16 -7.23 1.02
N PHE A 55 -0.76 -6.23 1.67
CA PHE A 55 -1.56 -5.20 0.97
C PHE A 55 -2.69 -5.73 0.08
N LEU A 56 -3.38 -6.79 0.51
CA LEU A 56 -4.53 -7.32 -0.20
C LEU A 56 -5.62 -6.23 -0.34
N LYS A 57 -5.87 -5.80 -1.57
CA LYS A 57 -6.95 -4.89 -1.94
C LYS A 57 -7.97 -5.65 -2.77
N VAL A 58 -9.21 -5.67 -2.28
CA VAL A 58 -10.34 -6.31 -2.94
C VAL A 58 -11.18 -5.22 -3.63
N SER A 59 -11.60 -5.48 -4.86
CA SER A 59 -12.51 -4.65 -5.65
C SER A 59 -13.63 -5.52 -6.25
N SER A 60 -14.64 -4.93 -6.89
CA SER A 60 -15.73 -5.70 -7.49
C SER A 60 -15.32 -6.53 -8.72
N SER A 61 -14.20 -6.21 -9.36
CA SER A 61 -13.74 -6.88 -10.60
C SER A 61 -12.53 -7.78 -10.41
N GLY A 62 -11.96 -7.82 -9.21
CA GLY A 62 -10.67 -8.44 -8.98
C GLY A 62 -10.02 -8.00 -7.68
N PHE A 63 -8.85 -8.54 -7.41
CA PHE A 63 -8.08 -8.18 -6.23
C PHE A 63 -6.62 -8.01 -6.59
N SER A 64 -5.88 -7.34 -5.73
CA SER A 64 -4.45 -7.10 -5.93
C SER A 64 -3.74 -7.17 -4.61
N PHE A 65 -2.48 -7.59 -4.65
CA PHE A 65 -1.67 -7.77 -3.46
C PHE A 65 -0.20 -7.59 -3.80
N VAL A 66 0.61 -7.31 -2.78
CA VAL A 66 2.04 -7.12 -2.90
C VAL A 66 2.78 -8.38 -2.44
N VAL A 67 3.86 -8.70 -3.13
CA VAL A 67 4.81 -9.76 -2.77
C VAL A 67 6.24 -9.26 -2.96
N PRO A 68 7.24 -9.89 -2.32
CA PRO A 68 8.63 -9.71 -2.72
C PRO A 68 8.79 -9.98 -4.21
N GLU A 69 9.53 -9.14 -4.91
CA GLU A 69 9.68 -9.21 -6.37
C GLU A 69 10.28 -10.56 -6.80
N SER A 70 11.15 -11.15 -5.98
CA SER A 70 11.71 -12.49 -6.19
C SER A 70 10.68 -13.62 -6.21
N GLN A 71 9.47 -13.39 -5.68
CA GLN A 71 8.37 -14.37 -5.65
C GLN A 71 7.29 -14.08 -6.69
N ALA A 72 7.36 -12.95 -7.40
CA ALA A 72 6.26 -12.45 -8.21
C ALA A 72 5.85 -13.40 -9.34
N SER A 73 6.84 -13.95 -10.06
CA SER A 73 6.58 -14.93 -11.13
C SER A 73 5.94 -16.21 -10.59
N SER A 74 6.43 -16.74 -9.47
CA SER A 74 5.88 -17.94 -8.85
C SER A 74 4.44 -17.73 -8.36
N ALA A 75 4.15 -16.58 -7.73
CA ALA A 75 2.81 -16.25 -7.26
C ALA A 75 1.81 -16.13 -8.42
N ARG A 76 2.24 -15.53 -9.54
CA ARG A 76 1.45 -15.50 -10.77
C ARG A 76 1.19 -16.91 -11.29
N ASP A 77 2.22 -17.74 -11.37
CA ASP A 77 2.10 -19.08 -11.94
C ASP A 77 1.16 -19.97 -11.10
N ALA A 78 1.19 -19.84 -9.77
CA ALA A 78 0.23 -20.51 -8.89
C ALA A 78 -1.21 -20.08 -9.16
N LEU A 79 -1.45 -18.78 -9.34
CA LEU A 79 -2.78 -18.25 -9.68
C LEU A 79 -3.24 -18.69 -11.08
N CYS A 80 -2.36 -18.64 -12.08
CA CYS A 80 -2.69 -19.08 -13.43
C CYS A 80 -2.99 -20.59 -13.48
N ALA A 81 -2.26 -21.41 -12.72
CA ALA A 81 -2.55 -22.84 -12.60
C ALA A 81 -3.93 -23.12 -11.97
N ALA A 82 -4.40 -22.23 -11.08
CA ALA A 82 -5.74 -22.28 -10.50
C ALA A 82 -6.83 -21.61 -11.38
N GLY A 83 -6.48 -21.21 -12.62
CA GLY A 83 -7.42 -20.66 -13.59
C GLY A 83 -7.77 -19.19 -13.36
N PHE A 84 -6.87 -18.41 -12.76
CA PHE A 84 -7.02 -16.95 -12.62
C PHE A 84 -6.19 -16.20 -13.67
N ASP A 85 -6.70 -15.05 -14.12
CA ASP A 85 -5.95 -14.09 -14.92
C ASP A 85 -5.19 -13.14 -13.98
N ALA A 86 -3.87 -13.31 -13.90
CA ALA A 86 -2.99 -12.59 -13.00
C ALA A 86 -1.86 -11.88 -13.77
N VAL A 87 -1.73 -10.57 -13.54
CA VAL A 87 -0.68 -9.73 -14.11
C VAL A 87 0.28 -9.29 -13.00
N VAL A 88 1.57 -9.36 -13.28
CA VAL A 88 2.62 -8.88 -12.38
C VAL A 88 3.09 -7.51 -12.86
N LYS A 89 3.16 -6.56 -11.93
CA LYS A 89 3.86 -5.29 -12.11
C LYS A 89 5.11 -5.29 -11.23
N GLU A 90 6.25 -5.52 -11.84
CA GLU A 90 7.58 -5.47 -11.23
C GLU A 90 8.02 -4.03 -10.92
N GLY A 91 9.15 -3.88 -10.22
CA GLY A 91 9.71 -2.58 -9.88
C GLY A 91 8.73 -1.70 -9.09
N ARG A 92 8.07 -2.28 -8.08
CA ARG A 92 7.20 -1.54 -7.15
C ARG A 92 7.90 -1.34 -5.81
N ALA A 93 7.47 -0.29 -5.13
CA ALA A 93 7.94 0.08 -3.81
C ALA A 93 6.76 0.48 -2.94
N ILE A 94 6.93 0.32 -1.64
CA ILE A 94 5.96 0.70 -0.62
C ILE A 94 6.52 1.91 0.10
N LEU A 95 5.80 3.02 0.00
CA LEU A 95 6.06 4.25 0.73
C LEU A 95 5.20 4.24 1.99
N ILE A 96 5.84 4.26 3.16
CA ILE A 96 5.19 4.18 4.46
C ILE A 96 5.31 5.55 5.13
N VAL A 97 4.19 6.23 5.32
CA VAL A 97 4.09 7.56 5.91
C VAL A 97 3.54 7.42 7.33
N ARG A 98 4.36 7.69 8.34
CA ARG A 98 3.94 7.69 9.74
C ARG A 98 3.14 8.97 10.03
N ALA A 99 1.96 8.78 10.58
CA ALA A 99 1.02 9.83 10.92
C ALA A 99 0.23 9.40 12.17
N PRO A 100 0.73 9.70 13.39
CA PRO A 100 0.19 9.16 14.64
C PRO A 100 -1.29 9.50 14.90
N ASN A 101 -1.75 10.66 14.44
CA ASN A 101 -3.12 11.16 14.65
C ASN A 101 -3.97 11.11 13.37
N ILE A 102 -3.67 10.21 12.43
CA ILE A 102 -4.30 10.21 11.10
C ILE A 102 -5.83 10.12 11.12
N ARG A 103 -6.39 9.49 12.16
CA ARG A 103 -7.84 9.34 12.35
C ARG A 103 -8.52 10.60 12.85
N ASP A 104 -7.79 11.43 13.58
CA ASP A 104 -8.28 12.68 14.14
C ASP A 104 -8.05 13.85 13.16
N GLU A 105 -7.15 13.68 12.19
CA GLU A 105 -6.81 14.68 11.18
C GLU A 105 -7.54 14.44 9.86
N SER A 106 -8.76 14.97 9.78
CA SER A 106 -9.58 14.93 8.57
C SER A 106 -8.81 15.44 7.34
N GLY A 107 -8.83 14.63 6.28
CA GLY A 107 -8.18 14.93 5.01
C GLY A 107 -6.67 14.64 4.96
N LEU A 108 -6.02 14.19 6.04
CA LEU A 108 -4.57 13.96 6.04
C LEU A 108 -4.15 12.91 4.99
N VAL A 109 -4.88 11.79 4.87
CA VAL A 109 -4.64 10.78 3.83
C VAL A 109 -4.73 11.40 2.43
N ALA A 110 -5.74 12.24 2.18
CA ALA A 110 -5.92 12.88 0.88
C ALA A 110 -4.78 13.87 0.57
N ARG A 111 -4.30 14.62 1.57
CA ARG A 111 -3.15 15.53 1.42
C ARG A 111 -1.85 14.76 1.15
N ILE A 112 -1.62 13.66 1.85
CA ILE A 112 -0.49 12.74 1.59
C ILE A 112 -0.56 12.22 0.15
N ALA A 113 -1.71 11.71 -0.29
CA ALA A 113 -1.89 11.21 -1.66
C ALA A 113 -1.62 12.30 -2.71
N GLN A 114 -2.09 13.53 -2.48
CA GLN A 114 -1.82 14.66 -3.35
C GLN A 114 -0.32 14.99 -3.45
N LEU A 115 0.41 14.96 -2.33
CA LEU A 115 1.86 15.17 -2.33
C LEU A 115 2.60 14.09 -3.13
N VAL A 116 2.20 12.82 -2.97
CA VAL A 116 2.75 11.71 -3.77
C VAL A 116 2.51 11.93 -5.26
N VAL A 117 1.29 12.30 -5.66
CA VAL A 117 0.96 12.58 -7.06
C VAL A 117 1.74 13.79 -7.60
N ARG A 118 1.87 14.87 -6.82
CA ARG A 118 2.65 16.07 -7.18
C ARG A 118 4.14 15.78 -7.37
N SER A 119 4.68 14.75 -6.73
CA SER A 119 6.05 14.30 -6.97
C SER A 119 6.26 13.65 -8.36
N GLY A 120 5.17 13.38 -9.09
CA GLY A 120 5.16 12.68 -10.37
C GLY A 120 5.10 11.15 -10.24
N ALA A 121 4.79 10.63 -9.05
CA ALA A 121 4.54 9.21 -8.84
C ALA A 121 3.05 8.87 -9.09
N THR A 122 2.80 7.74 -9.73
CA THR A 122 1.45 7.16 -9.85
C THR A 122 1.18 6.29 -8.62
N ILE A 123 0.01 6.49 -8.01
CA ILE A 123 -0.46 5.65 -6.90
C ILE A 123 -1.19 4.44 -7.47
N GLU A 124 -0.69 3.25 -7.18
CA GLU A 124 -1.30 1.97 -7.57
C GLU A 124 -2.24 1.45 -6.49
N GLN A 125 -1.87 1.61 -5.21
CA GLN A 125 -2.69 1.24 -4.07
C GLN A 125 -2.46 2.21 -2.90
N VAL A 126 -3.50 2.40 -2.09
CA VAL A 126 -3.43 3.07 -0.79
C VAL A 126 -4.07 2.16 0.26
N GLY A 127 -3.36 1.99 1.36
CA GLY A 127 -3.86 1.42 2.61
C GLY A 127 -3.53 2.33 3.78
N ASP A 128 -4.37 2.35 4.79
CA ASP A 128 -4.10 2.99 6.07
C ASP A 128 -4.09 1.97 7.21
N MET A 129 -3.22 2.20 8.17
CA MET A 129 -3.16 1.48 9.44
C MET A 129 -3.45 2.47 10.58
N HIS A 130 -3.34 2.01 11.83
CA HIS A 130 -3.64 2.84 13.00
C HIS A 130 -2.87 4.17 13.04
N SER A 131 -1.62 4.18 12.58
CA SER A 131 -0.72 5.34 12.67
C SER A 131 0.14 5.57 11.40
N SER A 132 -0.30 5.03 10.26
CA SER A 132 0.44 5.21 9.01
C SER A 132 -0.44 5.08 7.77
N VAL A 133 -0.03 5.77 6.70
CA VAL A 133 -0.49 5.51 5.32
C VAL A 133 0.58 4.73 4.60
N GLN A 134 0.17 3.77 3.80
CA GLN A 134 1.03 2.99 2.94
C GLN A 134 0.57 3.16 1.50
N VAL A 135 1.50 3.50 0.63
CA VAL A 135 1.24 3.82 -0.77
C VAL A 135 2.14 2.96 -1.64
N VAL A 136 1.54 2.19 -2.56
CA VAL A 136 2.29 1.43 -3.55
C VAL A 136 2.50 2.31 -4.77
N VAL A 137 3.77 2.48 -5.16
CA VAL A 137 4.21 3.30 -6.30
C VAL A 137 5.29 2.59 -7.09
N GLU A 138 5.67 3.15 -8.23
CA GLU A 138 6.83 2.68 -8.99
C GLU A 138 8.13 2.94 -8.22
N ALA A 139 9.00 1.93 -8.12
CA ALA A 139 10.28 2.04 -7.41
C ALA A 139 11.16 3.16 -7.98
N ALA A 140 11.11 3.41 -9.29
CA ALA A 140 11.85 4.49 -9.93
C ALA A 140 11.43 5.91 -9.48
N LYS A 141 10.26 6.06 -8.84
CA LYS A 141 9.72 7.35 -8.39
C LYS A 141 9.65 7.49 -6.86
N VAL A 142 9.82 6.40 -6.12
CA VAL A 142 9.53 6.36 -4.68
C VAL A 142 10.38 7.34 -3.87
N GLU A 143 11.68 7.49 -4.16
CA GLU A 143 12.53 8.41 -3.40
C GLU A 143 12.16 9.87 -3.62
N ARG A 144 11.67 10.22 -4.82
CA ARG A 144 11.17 11.57 -5.09
C ARG A 144 9.90 11.85 -4.29
N ALA A 145 8.97 10.89 -4.27
CA ALA A 145 7.76 10.98 -3.45
C ALA A 145 8.11 11.06 -1.95
N ALA A 146 9.05 10.24 -1.50
CA ALA A 146 9.51 10.24 -0.12
C ALA A 146 10.17 11.57 0.28
N SER A 147 10.98 12.16 -0.60
CA SER A 147 11.57 13.49 -0.37
C SER A 147 10.50 14.55 -0.15
N VAL A 148 9.50 14.63 -1.04
CA VAL A 148 8.41 15.61 -0.92
C VAL A 148 7.66 15.48 0.42
N LEU A 149 7.46 14.25 0.90
CA LEU A 149 6.79 14.01 2.18
C LEU A 149 7.70 14.27 3.38
N ARG A 150 9.01 13.99 3.27
CA ARG A 150 10.00 14.28 4.32
C ARG A 150 10.10 15.79 4.56
N ASP A 151 9.99 16.60 3.51
CA ASP A 151 9.96 18.06 3.61
C ASP A 151 8.73 18.58 4.39
N CYS A 152 7.70 17.75 4.54
CA CYS A 152 6.48 18.07 5.28
C CYS A 152 6.47 17.56 6.74
N ILE A 153 7.54 16.90 7.21
CA ILE A 153 7.59 16.38 8.58
C ILE A 153 7.51 17.53 9.59
N GLY A 154 6.65 17.37 10.60
CA GLY A 154 6.42 18.36 11.64
C GLY A 154 5.53 19.54 11.24
N MET A 155 5.04 19.56 10.00
CA MET A 155 4.04 20.53 9.54
C MET A 155 2.63 20.06 9.90
N VAL A 156 1.82 20.96 10.46
CA VAL A 156 0.40 20.69 10.80
C VAL A 156 -0.50 20.88 9.58
N GLU A 157 -0.17 21.84 8.71
CA GLU A 157 -0.81 22.05 7.42
C GLU A 157 0.15 21.66 6.31
N ILE A 158 -0.24 20.67 5.51
CA ILE A 158 0.52 20.22 4.36
C ILE A 158 -0.37 20.43 3.14
N LEU A 159 -0.01 21.37 2.26
CA LEU A 159 -0.78 21.90 1.10
C LEU A 159 -1.59 23.17 1.36
#